data_AF-A0AAJ5YWW0-F1
#
_entry.id   AF-A0AAJ5YWW0-F1
#
_cell.length_a   1.000
_cell.length_b   1.000
_cell.length_c   1.000
_cell.angle_alpha   90.00
_cell.angle_beta   90.00
_cell.angle_gamma   90.00
#
_symmetry.space_group_name_H-M   'P 1'
#
loop_
_entity.id
_entity.type
_entity.pdbx_description
1 polymer ?
#
loop_
_entity_poly.entity_id
_entity_poly.type
_entity_poly.pdbx_seq_one_letter_code
_entity_poly.pdbx_strand_id
1 'polypeptide(L)'
;MSNHGPIQLPQAQSKSSIDGDTKDSKALVPPSQGGEDKNQQSADKNAEDSKISASGPAPITEQMLSNMHGIVPTLQNIVATVNLEARLDLKTIALHARNAEYNPKRFAAVIMRIREPKTTALIFASGKMVITGAKSEEDSRLASRKYARIIQKLGFEARFSEFKIQNIVGSCDVRFPIRLEGLAYSHGVYSSYEPELFPGLIYRMVKPKVVLLIFVSGKIVLTGAKVREEIYTAFNLILPVLSEFRKP
;
A
#
# COMPACT_ATOMS: atom_id res chain seq x y z
N MET A 1 -31.23 32.78 -9.48
CA MET A 1 -31.27 32.38 -8.06
C MET A 1 -31.87 30.99 -7.99
N SER A 2 -31.05 29.98 -7.72
CA SER A 2 -31.49 28.61 -7.42
C SER A 2 -30.38 27.93 -6.62
N ASN A 3 -30.62 27.87 -5.31
CA ASN A 3 -29.78 27.22 -4.30
C ASN A 3 -29.84 25.70 -4.46
N HIS A 4 -28.68 25.05 -4.54
CA HIS A 4 -28.56 23.63 -4.20
C HIS A 4 -27.48 23.46 -3.14
N GLY A 5 -27.91 23.23 -1.90
CA GLY A 5 -27.06 22.85 -0.78
C GLY A 5 -26.60 21.39 -0.90
N PRO A 6 -25.49 21.02 -0.25
CA PRO A 6 -24.93 19.67 -0.38
C PRO A 6 -25.73 18.62 0.40
N ILE A 7 -25.92 17.48 -0.27
CA ILE A 7 -26.59 16.27 0.23
C ILE A 7 -25.68 15.57 1.25
N GLN A 8 -26.25 15.24 2.41
CA GLN A 8 -25.57 14.59 3.54
C GLN A 8 -26.01 13.13 3.66
N LEU A 9 -25.06 12.19 3.69
CA LEU A 9 -25.30 10.77 3.93
C LEU A 9 -25.25 10.43 5.44
N PRO A 10 -26.03 9.44 5.93
CA PRO A 10 -26.26 9.23 7.36
C PRO A 10 -25.14 8.45 8.06
N GLN A 11 -24.82 8.85 9.28
CA GLN A 11 -23.99 8.11 10.25
C GLN A 11 -24.84 7.07 10.99
N ALA A 12 -24.30 5.87 11.19
CA ALA A 12 -24.87 4.85 12.05
C ALA A 12 -24.19 4.87 13.44
N GLN A 13 -24.96 5.23 14.47
CA GLN A 13 -24.83 4.82 15.88
C GLN A 13 -26.21 4.21 16.22
N SER A 14 -26.45 3.21 17.07
CA SER A 14 -25.88 2.75 18.34
C SER A 14 -26.67 1.49 18.74
N LYS A 15 -26.16 0.64 19.64
CA LYS A 15 -26.78 0.37 20.96
C LYS A 15 -26.18 -0.85 21.68
N SER A 16 -25.89 -0.60 22.95
CA SER A 16 -25.58 -1.50 24.06
C SER A 16 -26.85 -1.81 24.87
N SER A 17 -26.92 -3.01 25.45
CA SER A 17 -27.64 -3.41 26.70
C SER A 17 -27.07 -4.81 27.08
N ILE A 18 -26.37 -5.06 28.19
CA ILE A 18 -26.71 -5.13 29.64
C ILE A 18 -27.67 -6.27 30.01
N ASP A 19 -27.12 -7.21 30.80
CA ASP A 19 -27.65 -8.09 31.89
C ASP A 19 -26.94 -9.46 31.78
N GLY A 20 -26.38 -10.13 32.78
CA GLY A 20 -26.61 -10.15 34.22
C GLY A 20 -26.76 -11.63 34.63
N ASP A 21 -25.98 -12.07 35.63
CA ASP A 21 -26.15 -13.27 36.48
C ASP A 21 -25.43 -14.63 36.24
N THR A 22 -24.50 -14.88 37.19
CA THR A 22 -24.24 -16.06 38.05
C THR A 22 -23.57 -17.38 37.60
N LYS A 23 -22.60 -17.76 38.46
CA LYS A 23 -22.25 -19.07 39.05
C LYS A 23 -21.20 -19.99 38.38
N ASP A 24 -20.06 -20.04 39.08
CA ASP A 24 -19.24 -21.20 39.48
C ASP A 24 -19.28 -22.48 38.63
N SER A 25 -18.10 -22.93 38.17
CA SER A 25 -17.41 -24.10 38.77
C SER A 25 -16.19 -24.56 37.96
N LYS A 26 -15.07 -24.71 38.68
CA LYS A 26 -14.01 -25.74 38.57
C LYS A 26 -13.39 -26.03 37.19
N ALA A 27 -12.11 -25.66 37.04
CA ALA A 27 -11.18 -26.32 36.13
C ALA A 27 -9.96 -26.82 36.91
N LEU A 28 -9.73 -28.14 36.80
CA LEU A 28 -8.62 -28.91 37.34
C LEU A 28 -7.28 -28.50 36.70
N VAL A 29 -6.24 -28.48 37.53
CA VAL A 29 -4.82 -28.46 37.15
C VAL A 29 -4.29 -29.90 37.16
N PRO A 30 -3.44 -30.31 36.21
CA PRO A 30 -2.50 -31.40 36.45
C PRO A 30 -1.04 -30.89 36.55
N PRO A 31 -0.20 -31.56 37.36
CA PRO A 31 1.15 -31.08 37.69
C PRO A 31 2.22 -31.56 36.71
N SER A 32 3.34 -30.83 36.66
CA SER A 32 4.59 -31.24 35.99
C SER A 32 5.66 -31.53 37.05
N GLN A 33 6.35 -32.67 36.95
CA GLN A 33 7.56 -33.01 37.72
C GLN A 33 8.53 -33.85 36.87
N GLY A 34 9.84 -33.50 36.97
CA GLY A 34 11.10 -34.26 36.80
C GLY A 34 11.35 -35.08 35.53
N GLY A 35 12.56 -35.33 35.01
CA GLY A 35 13.95 -35.08 35.42
C GLY A 35 14.88 -36.13 34.75
N GLU A 36 16.07 -35.69 34.30
CA GLU A 36 17.38 -36.39 34.12
C GLU A 36 17.69 -37.43 32.99
N ASP A 37 18.68 -37.05 32.16
CA ASP A 37 19.90 -37.70 31.59
C ASP A 37 20.04 -39.23 31.34
N LYS A 38 20.51 -39.59 30.11
CA LYS A 38 21.89 -40.11 29.82
C LYS A 38 22.11 -40.56 28.33
N ASN A 39 23.15 -39.97 27.74
CA ASN A 39 24.20 -40.43 26.79
C ASN A 39 24.17 -41.84 26.15
N GLN A 40 24.34 -41.96 24.81
CA GLN A 40 25.47 -42.66 24.13
C GLN A 40 25.40 -42.69 22.57
N GLN A 41 26.59 -42.75 21.97
CA GLN A 41 26.99 -42.60 20.56
C GLN A 41 26.57 -43.74 19.59
N SER A 42 26.41 -43.45 18.29
CA SER A 42 27.23 -44.02 17.18
C SER A 42 26.74 -43.68 15.75
N ALA A 43 27.72 -43.28 14.92
CA ALA A 43 27.99 -43.49 13.49
C ALA A 43 26.88 -43.50 12.38
N ASP A 44 27.14 -42.67 11.36
CA ASP A 44 26.93 -42.82 9.90
C ASP A 44 25.64 -43.45 9.34
N LYS A 45 24.90 -42.66 8.55
CA LYS A 45 24.62 -42.93 7.12
C LYS A 45 23.82 -41.81 6.45
N ASN A 46 24.17 -41.57 5.18
CA ASN A 46 23.50 -40.70 4.21
C ASN A 46 21.97 -40.75 4.28
N ALA A 47 21.35 -39.58 4.31
CA ALA A 47 19.96 -39.39 3.89
C ALA A 47 19.87 -38.11 3.05
N GLU A 48 19.61 -38.30 1.77
CA GLU A 48 19.06 -37.28 0.89
C GLU A 48 17.73 -36.80 1.49
N ASP A 49 17.70 -35.57 2.01
CA ASP A 49 16.43 -34.90 2.33
C ASP A 49 16.19 -33.79 1.32
N SER A 50 15.38 -34.18 0.34
CA SER A 50 14.69 -33.35 -0.62
C SER A 50 13.83 -32.30 0.11
N LYS A 51 14.39 -31.09 0.27
CA LYS A 51 13.58 -29.89 0.52
C LYS A 51 12.72 -29.64 -0.71
N ILE A 52 11.48 -30.13 -0.65
CA ILE A 52 10.38 -29.70 -1.52
C ILE A 52 10.17 -28.21 -1.26
N SER A 53 10.78 -27.40 -2.12
CA SER A 53 10.56 -25.97 -2.21
C SER A 53 9.11 -25.71 -2.59
N ALA A 54 8.43 -24.87 -1.80
CA ALA A 54 7.11 -24.36 -2.10
C ALA A 54 7.04 -23.85 -3.56
N SER A 55 6.26 -24.52 -4.39
CA SER A 55 6.06 -24.23 -5.81
C SER A 55 5.11 -23.05 -5.99
N GLY A 56 5.58 -21.85 -5.64
CA GLY A 56 5.03 -20.61 -6.16
C GLY A 56 5.79 -20.23 -7.45
N PRO A 57 5.13 -19.69 -8.49
CA PRO A 57 5.86 -19.07 -9.59
C PRO A 57 6.75 -17.96 -9.02
N ALA A 58 8.01 -17.94 -9.44
CA ALA A 58 8.98 -16.94 -8.99
C ALA A 58 8.46 -15.51 -9.28
N PRO A 59 8.70 -14.54 -8.37
CA PRO A 59 8.24 -13.17 -8.57
C PRO A 59 8.88 -12.55 -9.82
N ILE A 60 8.06 -11.91 -10.65
CA ILE A 60 8.52 -11.26 -11.89
C ILE A 60 9.36 -10.03 -11.54
N THR A 61 10.61 -10.02 -12.03
CA THR A 61 11.55 -8.91 -11.80
C THR A 61 11.59 -7.93 -12.96
N GLU A 62 12.15 -6.75 -12.71
CA GLU A 62 12.36 -5.71 -13.71
C GLU A 62 13.20 -6.18 -14.91
N GLN A 63 14.27 -6.94 -14.63
CA GLN A 63 15.14 -7.53 -15.66
C GLN A 63 14.41 -8.53 -16.54
N MET A 64 13.49 -9.33 -15.97
CA MET A 64 12.69 -10.27 -16.75
C MET A 64 11.76 -9.54 -17.73
N LEU A 65 11.06 -8.49 -17.28
CA LEU A 65 10.19 -7.68 -18.15
C LEU A 65 10.98 -7.00 -19.26
N SER A 66 12.16 -6.47 -18.93
CA SER A 66 13.05 -5.85 -19.91
C SER A 66 13.45 -6.86 -21.00
N ASN A 67 13.80 -8.09 -20.61
CA ASN A 67 14.19 -9.14 -21.54
C ASN A 67 13.01 -9.71 -22.36
N MET A 68 11.79 -9.70 -21.83
CA MET A 68 10.63 -10.30 -22.50
C MET A 68 10.00 -9.38 -23.55
N HIS A 69 9.75 -8.11 -23.22
CA HIS A 69 9.04 -7.18 -24.11
C HIS A 69 9.65 -5.77 -24.15
N GLY A 70 10.74 -5.51 -23.44
CA GLY A 70 11.45 -4.22 -23.48
C GLY A 70 10.70 -3.04 -22.86
N ILE A 71 9.55 -3.28 -22.24
CA ILE A 71 8.71 -2.26 -21.59
C ILE A 71 8.65 -2.55 -20.10
N VAL A 72 9.11 -1.61 -19.29
CA VAL A 72 9.16 -1.74 -17.83
C VAL A 72 8.31 -0.65 -17.19
N PRO A 73 7.32 -1.00 -16.35
CA PRO A 73 6.60 -0.02 -15.56
C PRO A 73 7.53 0.77 -14.63
N THR A 74 7.37 2.08 -14.64
CA THR A 74 8.11 3.00 -13.78
C THR A 74 7.29 3.36 -12.56
N LEU A 75 7.88 3.35 -11.38
CA LEU A 75 7.21 3.79 -10.16
C LEU A 75 7.08 5.31 -10.15
N GLN A 76 5.86 5.80 -9.98
CA GLN A 76 5.52 7.22 -10.03
C GLN A 76 5.27 7.80 -8.64
N ASN A 77 4.70 7.00 -7.73
CA ASN A 77 4.42 7.44 -6.38
C ASN A 77 4.34 6.27 -5.40
N ILE A 78 4.83 6.49 -4.19
CA ILE A 78 4.72 5.57 -3.07
C ILE A 78 4.09 6.30 -1.89
N VAL A 79 3.11 5.64 -1.29
CA VAL A 79 2.44 6.07 -0.08
C VAL A 79 2.82 5.12 1.04
N ALA A 80 3.36 5.67 2.12
CA ALA A 80 3.75 4.92 3.31
C ALA A 80 3.13 5.52 4.56
N THR A 81 3.01 4.70 5.59
CA THR A 81 2.67 5.13 6.95
C THR A 81 3.78 4.77 7.90
N VAL A 82 3.91 5.55 8.97
CA VAL A 82 4.78 5.25 10.10
C VAL A 82 4.10 5.72 11.37
N ASN A 83 4.40 5.08 12.49
CA ASN A 83 3.97 5.50 13.81
C ASN A 83 5.15 6.14 14.55
N LEU A 84 4.91 7.33 15.11
CA LEU A 84 5.90 8.05 15.89
C LEU A 84 5.85 7.73 17.38
N GLU A 85 4.86 6.95 17.84
CA GLU A 85 4.65 6.55 19.25
C GLU A 85 4.65 7.70 20.25
N ALA A 86 4.31 8.90 19.80
CA ALA A 86 4.28 10.10 20.61
C ALA A 86 2.99 10.88 20.35
N ARG A 87 2.42 11.46 21.41
CA ARG A 87 1.36 12.47 21.27
C ARG A 87 1.98 13.78 20.83
N LEU A 88 1.45 14.37 19.78
CA LEU A 88 2.03 15.53 19.13
C LEU A 88 1.11 16.73 19.24
N ASP A 89 1.63 17.84 19.75
CA ASP A 89 0.95 19.13 19.62
C ASP A 89 1.21 19.72 18.24
N LEU A 90 0.20 19.59 17.38
CA LEU A 90 0.22 20.03 16.01
C LEU A 90 0.41 21.55 15.87
N LYS A 91 -0.06 22.35 16.85
CA LYS A 91 0.12 23.81 16.83
C LYS A 91 1.59 24.16 17.04
N THR A 92 2.22 23.56 18.04
CA THR A 92 3.65 23.73 18.31
C THR A 92 4.49 23.29 17.11
N ILE A 93 4.16 22.17 16.47
CA ILE A 93 4.87 21.72 15.26
C ILE A 93 4.73 22.75 14.14
N ALA A 94 3.50 23.21 13.85
CA ALA A 94 3.27 24.17 12.76
C ALA A 94 3.94 25.53 12.99
N LEU A 95 4.06 25.96 14.25
CA LEU A 95 4.69 27.24 14.61
C LEU A 95 6.22 27.21 14.42
N HIS A 96 6.86 26.08 14.74
CA HIS A 96 8.33 25.98 14.77
C HIS A 96 8.92 25.27 13.54
N ALA A 97 8.15 24.42 12.86
CA ALA A 97 8.63 23.72 11.68
C ALA A 97 8.58 24.63 10.45
N ARG A 98 9.66 24.61 9.67
CA ARG A 98 9.70 25.25 8.35
C ARG A 98 8.88 24.43 7.36
N ASN A 99 8.16 25.10 6.46
CA ASN A 99 7.33 24.47 5.43
C ASN A 99 6.30 23.48 6.01
N ALA A 100 5.68 23.86 7.12
CA ALA A 100 4.56 23.16 7.72
C ALA A 100 3.30 24.02 7.69
N GLU A 101 2.18 23.44 7.26
CA GLU A 101 0.87 24.09 7.18
C GLU A 101 -0.10 23.35 8.11
N TYR A 102 -0.86 24.08 8.91
CA TYR A 102 -1.88 23.51 9.78
C TYR A 102 -3.11 24.39 9.86
N ASN A 103 -4.26 23.83 9.44
CA ASN A 103 -5.55 24.46 9.59
C ASN A 103 -6.57 23.41 10.07
N PRO A 104 -6.82 23.31 11.40
CA PRO A 104 -7.69 22.28 11.98
C PRO A 104 -9.14 22.35 11.50
N LYS A 105 -9.62 23.51 11.02
CA LYS A 105 -10.97 23.64 10.45
C LYS A 105 -11.07 22.97 9.07
N ARG A 106 -9.95 22.87 8.36
CA ARG A 106 -9.87 22.24 7.03
C ARG A 106 -9.45 20.78 7.11
N PHE A 107 -8.44 20.48 7.92
CA PHE A 107 -7.87 19.13 8.01
C PHE A 107 -7.16 18.92 9.35
N ALA A 108 -7.34 17.75 9.95
CA ALA A 108 -6.90 17.45 11.33
C ALA A 108 -5.40 17.08 11.47
N ALA A 109 -4.60 17.28 10.42
CA ALA A 109 -3.18 16.93 10.41
C ALA A 109 -2.32 18.12 9.94
N VAL A 110 -1.08 18.17 10.42
CA VAL A 110 -0.05 19.08 9.90
C VAL A 110 0.43 18.53 8.57
N ILE A 111 0.48 19.39 7.55
CA ILE A 111 1.06 19.10 6.25
C ILE A 111 2.48 19.63 6.26
N MET A 112 3.48 18.76 6.19
CA MET A 112 4.90 19.14 6.16
C MET A 112 5.54 18.70 4.85
N ARG A 113 6.44 19.51 4.28
CA ARG A 113 7.10 19.19 3.00
C ARG A 113 8.61 19.33 3.11
N ILE A 114 9.34 18.38 2.53
CA ILE A 114 10.80 18.44 2.34
C ILE A 114 11.14 18.31 0.86
N ARG A 115 12.31 18.86 0.48
CA ARG A 115 12.77 18.89 -0.92
C ARG A 115 13.46 17.60 -1.35
N GLU A 116 14.11 16.89 -0.43
CA GLU A 116 14.94 15.72 -0.75
C GLU A 116 14.83 14.60 0.29
N PRO A 117 14.23 13.44 -0.06
CA PRO A 117 13.41 13.21 -1.26
C PRO A 117 12.19 14.13 -1.29
N LYS A 118 11.80 14.63 -2.47
CA LYS A 118 10.66 15.55 -2.63
C LYS A 118 9.36 14.85 -2.22
N THR A 119 8.91 15.11 -1.00
CA THR A 119 7.81 14.37 -0.37
C THR A 119 6.94 15.29 0.46
N THR A 120 5.77 14.81 0.83
CA THR A 120 4.86 15.46 1.78
C THR A 120 4.47 14.47 2.85
N ALA A 121 4.51 14.92 4.11
CA ALA A 121 4.01 14.19 5.26
C ALA A 121 2.72 14.81 5.79
N LEU A 122 1.78 13.95 6.18
CA LEU A 122 0.59 14.29 6.96
C LEU A 122 0.79 13.75 8.36
N ILE A 123 0.94 14.63 9.35
CA ILE A 123 1.27 14.28 10.74
C ILE A 123 0.05 14.51 11.62
N PHE A 124 -0.42 13.44 12.26
CA PHE A 124 -1.60 13.47 13.12
C PHE A 124 -1.20 13.60 14.60
N ALA A 125 -2.09 14.19 15.41
CA ALA A 125 -1.86 14.36 16.85
C ALA A 125 -1.65 13.04 17.61
N SER A 126 -2.07 11.92 17.02
CA SER A 126 -1.85 10.56 17.53
C SER A 126 -0.42 10.04 17.36
N GLY A 127 0.44 10.75 16.63
CA GLY A 127 1.77 10.26 16.25
C GLY A 127 1.78 9.45 14.96
N LYS A 128 0.62 9.11 14.39
CA LYS A 128 0.55 8.52 13.05
C LYS A 128 1.01 9.54 12.01
N MET A 129 1.80 9.09 11.05
CA MET A 129 2.28 9.92 9.96
C MET A 129 2.11 9.18 8.62
N VAL A 130 1.58 9.87 7.62
CA VAL A 130 1.43 9.39 6.23
C VAL A 130 2.42 10.15 5.36
N ILE A 131 3.18 9.46 4.51
CA ILE A 131 4.17 10.04 3.61
C ILE A 131 3.78 9.70 2.17
N THR A 132 3.85 10.70 1.28
CA THR A 132 3.56 10.57 -0.15
C THR A 132 4.55 11.36 -0.99
N GLY A 133 4.67 11.01 -2.27
CA GLY A 133 5.50 11.69 -3.27
C GLY A 133 6.84 11.03 -3.57
N ALA A 134 7.23 10.00 -2.82
CA ALA A 134 8.47 9.26 -3.08
C ALA A 134 8.33 8.38 -4.34
N LYS A 135 9.45 8.17 -5.05
CA LYS A 135 9.49 7.34 -6.26
C LYS A 135 10.10 5.95 -6.03
N SER A 136 10.68 5.71 -4.86
CA SER A 136 11.18 4.40 -4.42
C SER A 136 10.84 4.14 -2.95
N GLU A 137 10.79 2.87 -2.58
CA GLU A 137 10.49 2.41 -1.23
C GLU A 137 11.58 2.87 -0.26
N GLU A 138 12.83 2.89 -0.73
CA GLU A 138 13.98 3.39 -0.01
C GLU A 138 13.86 4.90 0.25
N ASP A 139 13.49 5.69 -0.77
CA ASP A 139 13.25 7.13 -0.63
C ASP A 139 12.09 7.41 0.31
N SER A 140 11.02 6.62 0.22
CA SER A 140 9.88 6.74 1.14
C SER A 140 10.31 6.51 2.57
N ARG A 141 11.11 5.47 2.83
CA ARG A 141 11.63 5.16 4.17
C ARG A 141 12.59 6.25 4.66
N LEU A 142 13.49 6.73 3.79
CA LEU A 142 14.42 7.81 4.10
C LEU A 142 13.68 9.10 4.45
N ALA A 143 12.69 9.49 3.65
CA ALA A 143 11.85 10.65 3.90
C ALA A 143 11.11 10.52 5.25
N SER A 144 10.48 9.37 5.52
CA SER A 144 9.82 9.11 6.81
C SER A 144 10.78 9.28 8.00
N ARG A 145 12.02 8.81 7.89
CA ARG A 145 13.06 9.01 8.93
C ARG A 145 13.45 10.48 9.08
N LYS A 146 13.57 11.22 7.96
CA LYS A 146 13.85 12.67 8.00
C LYS A 146 12.73 13.43 8.71
N TYR A 147 11.46 13.11 8.43
CA TYR A 147 10.32 13.72 9.15
C TYR A 147 10.34 13.38 10.64
N ALA A 148 10.54 12.11 11.01
CA ALA A 148 10.66 11.72 12.42
C ALA A 148 11.79 12.50 13.12
N ARG A 149 12.92 12.70 12.45
CA ARG A 149 14.05 13.48 12.98
C ARG A 149 13.72 14.96 13.16
N ILE A 150 12.94 15.56 12.27
CA ILE A 150 12.46 16.94 12.44
C ILE A 150 11.60 17.03 13.70
N ILE A 151 10.67 16.10 13.89
CA ILE A 151 9.80 16.07 15.08
C ILE A 151 10.61 15.90 16.37
N GLN A 152 11.64 15.03 16.38
CA GLN A 152 12.57 14.91 17.50
C GLN A 152 13.29 16.23 17.82
N LYS A 153 13.75 16.95 16.79
CA LYS A 153 14.45 18.24 16.97
C LYS A 153 13.54 19.35 17.51
N LEU A 154 12.22 19.19 17.41
CA LEU A 154 11.24 20.10 18.00
C LEU A 154 10.93 19.78 19.48
N GLY A 155 11.58 18.76 20.06
CA GLY A 155 11.44 18.39 21.47
C GLY A 155 10.42 17.29 21.75
N PHE A 156 9.86 16.64 20.72
CA PHE A 156 8.95 15.50 20.91
C PHE A 156 9.72 14.18 20.97
N GLU A 157 9.32 13.26 21.84
CA GLU A 157 9.90 11.92 21.99
C GLU A 157 9.47 10.95 20.86
N ALA A 158 9.56 11.38 19.61
CA ALA A 158 9.16 10.57 18.47
C ALA A 158 10.10 9.39 18.25
N ARG A 159 9.52 8.19 18.10
CA ARG A 159 10.19 6.95 17.71
C ARG A 159 9.88 6.64 16.24
N PHE A 160 10.61 5.71 15.63
CA PHE A 160 10.33 5.29 14.26
C PHE A 160 9.85 3.84 14.31
N SER A 161 8.54 3.63 14.29
CA SER A 161 7.95 2.28 14.35
C SER A 161 6.86 2.08 13.30
N GLU A 162 6.52 0.81 13.06
CA GLU A 162 5.41 0.42 12.18
C GLU A 162 5.48 1.02 10.75
N PHE A 163 6.69 1.21 10.22
CA PHE A 163 6.83 1.67 8.83
C PHE A 163 6.25 0.63 7.87
N LYS A 164 5.30 1.07 7.05
CA LYS A 164 4.59 0.20 6.09
C LYS A 164 4.26 0.94 4.81
N ILE A 165 4.53 0.30 3.67
CA ILE A 165 4.03 0.75 2.37
C ILE A 165 2.53 0.43 2.30
N GLN A 166 1.74 1.46 1.98
CA GLN A 166 0.29 1.35 1.87
C GLN A 166 -0.17 1.27 0.42
N ASN A 167 0.52 1.97 -0.49
CA ASN A 167 0.21 1.98 -1.90
C ASN A 167 1.45 2.29 -2.74
N ILE A 168 1.54 1.65 -3.90
CA ILE A 168 2.52 1.90 -4.95
C ILE A 168 1.74 2.21 -6.23
N VAL A 169 2.13 3.29 -6.90
CA VAL A 169 1.60 3.70 -8.19
C VAL A 169 2.69 3.55 -9.23
N GLY A 170 2.42 2.76 -10.26
CA GLY A 170 3.27 2.60 -11.43
C GLY A 170 2.64 3.20 -12.68
N SER A 171 3.45 3.48 -13.69
CA SER A 171 2.96 3.81 -15.03
C SER A 171 3.85 3.23 -16.11
N CYS A 172 3.27 2.90 -17.25
CA CYS A 172 3.99 2.48 -18.46
C CYS A 172 3.28 3.01 -19.70
N ASP A 173 3.97 2.88 -20.84
CA ASP A 173 3.42 3.16 -22.16
C ASP A 173 3.69 1.95 -23.04
N VAL A 174 2.62 1.31 -23.55
CA VAL A 174 2.74 0.14 -24.45
C VAL A 174 3.11 0.53 -25.88
N ARG A 175 3.13 1.85 -26.19
CA ARG A 175 3.56 2.43 -27.46
C ARG A 175 2.69 2.06 -28.67
N PHE A 176 1.45 1.66 -28.44
CA PHE A 176 0.46 1.49 -29.50
C PHE A 176 -0.94 1.89 -29.00
N PRO A 177 -1.80 2.42 -29.89
CA PRO A 177 -3.17 2.79 -29.52
C PRO A 177 -4.04 1.55 -29.27
N ILE A 178 -4.96 1.66 -28.32
CA ILE A 178 -5.82 0.54 -27.85
C ILE A 178 -7.30 0.85 -28.14
N ARG A 179 -8.04 -0.15 -28.62
CA ARG A 179 -9.50 -0.12 -28.81
C ARG A 179 -10.22 -0.45 -27.50
N LEU A 180 -10.46 0.58 -26.69
CA LEU A 180 -11.04 0.44 -25.35
C LEU A 180 -12.47 -0.09 -25.37
N GLU A 181 -13.25 0.22 -26.40
CA GLU A 181 -14.63 -0.25 -26.57
C GLU A 181 -14.68 -1.78 -26.67
N GLY A 182 -13.77 -2.35 -27.47
CA GLY A 182 -13.63 -3.79 -27.63
C GLY A 182 -13.16 -4.45 -26.32
N LEU A 183 -12.18 -3.85 -25.65
CA LEU A 183 -11.68 -4.35 -24.36
C LEU A 183 -12.79 -4.31 -23.28
N ALA A 184 -13.56 -3.22 -23.21
CA ALA A 184 -14.67 -3.08 -22.28
C ALA A 184 -15.78 -4.10 -22.55
N TYR A 185 -16.07 -4.39 -23.81
CA TYR A 185 -17.05 -5.41 -24.18
C TYR A 185 -16.57 -6.82 -23.81
N SER A 186 -15.35 -7.20 -24.20
CA SER A 186 -14.81 -8.54 -23.97
C SER A 186 -14.47 -8.82 -22.50
N HIS A 187 -13.99 -7.80 -21.76
CA HIS A 187 -13.59 -7.91 -20.34
C HIS A 187 -14.54 -7.11 -19.43
N GLY A 188 -15.83 -7.02 -19.77
CA GLY A 188 -16.81 -6.19 -19.05
C GLY A 188 -16.96 -6.48 -17.56
N VAL A 189 -16.73 -7.72 -17.13
CA VAL A 189 -16.76 -8.11 -15.70
C VAL A 189 -15.68 -7.40 -14.88
N TYR A 190 -14.54 -7.10 -15.51
CA TYR A 190 -13.39 -6.45 -14.87
C TYR A 190 -13.26 -4.97 -15.24
N SER A 191 -13.97 -4.53 -16.28
CA SER A 191 -13.76 -3.24 -16.93
C SER A 191 -14.92 -2.29 -16.70
N SER A 192 -14.62 -1.03 -16.49
CA SER A 192 -15.61 0.05 -16.51
C SER A 192 -15.09 1.15 -17.44
N TYR A 193 -15.84 1.45 -18.48
CA TYR A 193 -15.46 2.45 -19.48
C TYR A 193 -16.66 3.32 -19.84
N GLU A 194 -16.64 4.56 -19.33
CA GLU A 194 -17.66 5.58 -19.54
C GLU A 194 -16.94 6.85 -20.00
N PRO A 195 -16.64 7.01 -21.31
CA PRO A 195 -15.76 8.07 -21.81
C PRO A 195 -16.24 9.49 -21.50
N GLU A 196 -17.56 9.67 -21.35
CA GLU A 196 -18.18 10.93 -20.95
C GLU A 196 -17.87 11.32 -19.49
N LEU A 197 -17.60 10.33 -18.62
CA LEU A 197 -17.26 10.56 -17.21
C LEU A 197 -15.75 10.55 -16.98
N PHE A 198 -15.02 9.66 -17.67
CA PHE A 198 -13.59 9.52 -17.54
C PHE A 198 -12.97 8.97 -18.83
N PRO A 199 -11.91 9.60 -19.38
CA PRO A 199 -11.37 9.24 -20.70
C PRO A 199 -10.62 7.90 -20.77
N GLY A 200 -10.32 7.28 -19.62
CA GLY A 200 -9.62 5.98 -19.56
C GLY A 200 -10.55 4.84 -19.18
N LEU A 201 -10.19 3.61 -19.55
CA LEU A 201 -10.84 2.39 -19.06
C LEU A 201 -10.28 2.03 -17.69
N ILE A 202 -11.16 1.75 -16.73
CA ILE A 202 -10.80 1.27 -15.39
C ILE A 202 -10.86 -0.26 -15.42
N TYR A 203 -9.71 -0.91 -15.32
CA TYR A 203 -9.61 -2.38 -15.26
C TYR A 203 -9.28 -2.83 -13.84
N ARG A 204 -10.16 -3.63 -13.23
CA ARG A 204 -10.00 -4.16 -11.88
C ARG A 204 -9.46 -5.58 -11.95
N MET A 205 -8.14 -5.72 -11.80
CA MET A 205 -7.49 -7.02 -11.77
C MET A 205 -7.71 -7.69 -10.41
N VAL A 206 -8.11 -8.96 -10.43
CA VAL A 206 -8.38 -9.73 -9.20
C VAL A 206 -7.10 -10.23 -8.56
N LYS A 207 -6.14 -10.70 -9.36
CA LYS A 207 -4.86 -11.26 -8.91
C LYS A 207 -3.72 -10.84 -9.84
N PRO A 208 -2.73 -10.07 -9.36
CA PRO A 208 -2.72 -9.35 -8.07
C PRO A 208 -3.87 -8.35 -7.97
N LYS A 209 -4.29 -8.01 -6.75
CA LYS A 209 -5.42 -7.09 -6.52
C LYS A 209 -4.99 -5.65 -6.78
N VAL A 210 -5.05 -5.24 -8.05
CA VAL A 210 -4.65 -3.89 -8.51
C VAL A 210 -5.70 -3.31 -9.45
N VAL A 211 -5.65 -1.99 -9.62
CA VAL A 211 -6.49 -1.26 -10.57
C VAL A 211 -5.59 -0.65 -11.64
N LEU A 212 -5.94 -0.84 -12.90
CA LEU A 212 -5.28 -0.25 -14.04
C LEU A 212 -6.19 0.81 -14.66
N LEU A 213 -5.61 1.95 -15.02
CA LEU A 213 -6.24 2.99 -15.83
C LEU A 213 -5.58 2.94 -17.21
N ILE A 214 -6.32 2.48 -18.21
CA ILE A 214 -5.81 2.23 -19.56
C ILE A 214 -6.35 3.32 -20.49
N PHE A 215 -5.47 4.04 -21.16
CA PHE A 215 -5.86 5.12 -22.07
C PHE A 215 -5.76 4.67 -23.52
N VAL A 216 -6.57 5.29 -24.40
CA VAL A 216 -6.57 5.01 -25.85
C VAL A 216 -5.17 5.16 -26.47
N SER A 217 -4.33 6.03 -25.91
CA SER A 217 -2.95 6.27 -26.35
C SER A 217 -1.98 5.12 -26.10
N GLY A 218 -2.35 4.12 -25.28
CA GLY A 218 -1.43 3.06 -24.82
C GLY A 218 -0.72 3.38 -23.50
N LYS A 219 -0.92 4.58 -22.93
CA LYS A 219 -0.48 4.90 -21.57
C LYS A 219 -1.32 4.13 -20.54
N ILE A 220 -0.66 3.65 -19.50
CA ILE A 220 -1.28 2.87 -18.42
C ILE A 220 -0.80 3.40 -17.08
N VAL A 221 -1.72 3.54 -16.13
CA VAL A 221 -1.42 3.76 -14.71
C VAL A 221 -1.87 2.55 -13.91
N LEU A 222 -1.01 2.03 -13.04
CA LEU A 222 -1.30 0.91 -12.15
C LEU A 222 -1.27 1.40 -10.70
N THR A 223 -2.28 1.07 -9.90
CA THR A 223 -2.37 1.48 -8.48
C THR A 223 -3.02 0.39 -7.63
N GLY A 224 -2.87 0.47 -6.31
CA GLY A 224 -3.40 -0.48 -5.34
C GLY A 224 -2.40 -1.54 -4.90
N ALA A 225 -1.22 -1.57 -5.50
CA ALA A 225 -0.15 -2.50 -5.13
C ALA A 225 0.50 -2.11 -3.79
N LYS A 226 0.95 -3.10 -3.03
CA LYS A 226 1.71 -2.90 -1.78
C LYS A 226 3.19 -3.22 -1.93
N VAL A 227 3.53 -4.04 -2.93
CA VAL A 227 4.88 -4.42 -3.29
C VAL A 227 5.07 -4.24 -4.79
N ARG A 228 6.28 -3.88 -5.24
CA ARG A 228 6.54 -3.53 -6.64
C ARG A 228 6.31 -4.71 -7.60
N GLU A 229 6.51 -5.93 -7.13
CA GLU A 229 6.33 -7.16 -7.90
C GLU A 229 4.87 -7.33 -8.36
N GLU A 230 3.89 -6.79 -7.61
CA GLU A 230 2.49 -6.79 -8.02
C GLU A 230 2.26 -5.90 -9.25
N ILE A 231 2.97 -4.76 -9.36
CA ILE A 231 2.90 -3.89 -10.54
C ILE A 231 3.47 -4.62 -11.76
N TYR A 232 4.63 -5.27 -11.60
CA TYR A 232 5.29 -6.02 -12.67
C TYR A 232 4.47 -7.22 -13.12
N THR A 233 3.90 -7.96 -12.17
CA THR A 233 3.02 -9.10 -12.46
C THR A 233 1.75 -8.66 -13.16
N ALA A 234 1.09 -7.60 -12.67
CA ALA A 234 -0.11 -7.08 -13.31
C ALA A 234 0.15 -6.60 -14.74
N PHE A 235 1.29 -5.95 -14.96
CA PHE A 235 1.67 -5.51 -16.30
C PHE A 235 1.93 -6.69 -17.24
N ASN A 236 2.66 -7.71 -16.79
CA ASN A 236 2.92 -8.91 -17.59
C ASN A 236 1.63 -9.65 -17.98
N LEU A 237 0.65 -9.70 -17.08
CA LEU A 237 -0.64 -10.36 -17.34
C LEU A 237 -1.52 -9.56 -18.31
N ILE A 238 -1.52 -8.23 -18.22
CA ILE A 238 -2.40 -7.41 -19.06
C ILE A 238 -1.83 -7.15 -20.46
N LEU A 239 -0.50 -7.08 -20.61
CA LEU A 239 0.14 -6.75 -21.88
C LEU A 239 -0.31 -7.62 -23.09
N PRO A 240 -0.40 -8.96 -23.00
CA PRO A 240 -0.89 -9.77 -24.11
C PRO A 240 -2.36 -9.45 -24.45
N VAL A 241 -3.21 -9.25 -23.43
CA VAL A 241 -4.61 -8.84 -23.63
C VAL A 241 -4.68 -7.52 -24.39
N LEU A 242 -3.90 -6.51 -24.00
CA LEU A 242 -3.92 -5.22 -24.69
C LEU A 242 -3.45 -5.30 -26.13
N SER A 243 -2.54 -6.24 -26.43
CA SER A 243 -2.02 -6.46 -27.78
C SER A 243 -3.10 -6.97 -28.74
N GLU A 244 -4.07 -7.74 -28.25
CA GLU A 244 -5.24 -8.20 -29.04
C GLU A 244 -6.16 -7.03 -29.45
N PHE A 245 -6.19 -5.96 -28.65
CA PHE A 245 -7.01 -4.77 -28.90
C PHE A 245 -6.21 -3.60 -29.51
N ARG A 246 -5.02 -3.87 -30.05
CA ARG A 246 -4.23 -2.86 -30.77
C ARG A 246 -5.03 -2.31 -31.97
N LYS A 247 -5.15 -0.98 -32.07
CA LYS A 247 -5.71 -0.35 -33.28
C LYS A 247 -4.69 -0.47 -34.43
N PRO A 248 -5.17 -0.73 -35.67
CA PRO A 248 -4.31 -0.75 -36.85
C PRO A 248 -3.60 0.60 -37.06
#